data_AF-A0A961QR62-F1
#
_entry.id   AF-A0A961QR62-F1
#
_cell.length_a   1.000
_cell.length_b   1.000
_cell.length_c   1.000
_cell.angle_alpha   90.00
_cell.angle_beta   90.00
_cell.angle_gamma   90.00
#
_symmetry.space_group_name_H-M   'P 1'
#
loop_
_entity.id
_entity.type
_entity.pdbx_description
1 polymer ?
#
loop_
_entity_poly.entity_id
_entity_poly.type
_entity_poly.pdbx_seq_one_letter_code
_entity_poly.pdbx_strand_id
1 'polypeptide(L)'
;WNRAFDAWMGVAHLRLGPAEDGGRALAIAFWPDPKATGARQTAAMIAAADPALATPEGLAGASVAARGFYALERLLWGAPYGPEDYSCALVRGLAGDLAGLAEALAQDWGQPGSGGYADQLLSPGAEGNTRFLTPDESRQALFTQLITGLEFNADQRLGRPLGSFDKPRPERAEAIASGRSLRNVTLSVIALRDLARSLAGEHPATEAAFARAIALAQDLDDPVFAGVAEPASRLKVEILQQAIRAAQEAALAEVGGALGVGVGFNSADGD
;
A
#
# COMPACT_ATOMS: atom_id res chain seq x y z
N TRP A 1 -13.10 8.88 4.06
CA TRP A 1 -11.66 8.80 3.76
C TRP A 1 -10.92 7.84 4.69
N ASN A 2 -10.74 8.12 6.00
CA ASN A 2 -9.98 7.24 6.92
C ASN A 2 -10.39 5.76 6.88
N ARG A 3 -11.68 5.44 6.97
CA ARG A 3 -12.16 4.04 6.89
C ARG A 3 -11.81 3.35 5.57
N ALA A 4 -11.86 4.09 4.46
CA ALA A 4 -11.51 3.54 3.15
C ALA A 4 -10.01 3.29 3.03
N PHE A 5 -9.18 4.17 3.59
CA PHE A 5 -7.73 3.97 3.60
C PHE A 5 -7.34 2.82 4.55
N ASP A 6 -8.01 2.67 5.70
CA ASP A 6 -7.84 1.50 6.56
C ASP A 6 -8.15 0.19 5.82
N ALA A 7 -9.25 0.15 5.05
CA ALA A 7 -9.60 -1.01 4.23
C ALA A 7 -8.56 -1.29 3.13
N TRP A 8 -8.07 -0.25 2.45
CA TRP A 8 -7.00 -0.38 1.46
C TRP A 8 -5.72 -0.94 2.07
N MET A 9 -5.33 -0.50 3.27
CA MET A 9 -4.15 -1.03 3.96
C MET A 9 -4.22 -2.54 4.24
N GLY A 10 -5.42 -3.12 4.28
CA GLY A 10 -5.65 -4.56 4.36
C GLY A 10 -5.21 -5.34 3.12
N VAL A 11 -5.11 -4.69 1.96
CA VAL A 11 -4.84 -5.34 0.66
C VAL A 11 -3.75 -4.64 -0.17
N ALA A 12 -3.22 -3.51 0.28
CA ALA A 12 -2.27 -2.68 -0.47
C ALA A 12 -0.94 -3.39 -0.83
N HIS A 13 -0.64 -4.50 -0.17
CA HIS A 13 0.52 -5.34 -0.47
C HIS A 13 0.30 -6.25 -1.68
N LEU A 14 -0.94 -6.43 -2.15
CA LEU A 14 -1.26 -7.24 -3.32
C LEU A 14 -1.08 -6.42 -4.60
N ARG A 15 0.14 -6.44 -5.15
CA ARG A 15 0.52 -5.78 -6.40
C ARG A 15 0.71 -6.80 -7.52
N LEU A 16 -0.38 -7.49 -7.85
CA LEU A 16 -0.42 -8.46 -8.94
C LEU A 16 -1.81 -8.54 -9.55
N GLY A 17 -1.88 -8.98 -10.80
CA GLY A 17 -3.16 -9.22 -11.47
C GLY A 17 -3.95 -7.92 -11.64
N PRO A 18 -5.25 -7.88 -11.31
CA PRO A 18 -6.10 -6.72 -11.52
C PRO A 18 -5.65 -5.43 -10.82
N ALA A 19 -4.77 -5.51 -9.82
CA ALA A 19 -4.17 -4.34 -9.18
C ALA A 19 -3.17 -3.60 -10.10
N GLU A 20 -2.52 -4.32 -11.01
CA GLU A 20 -1.52 -3.77 -11.95
C GLU A 20 -2.16 -3.22 -13.22
N ASP A 21 -3.34 -3.73 -13.60
CA ASP A 21 -4.06 -3.34 -14.81
C ASP A 21 -4.29 -1.83 -14.85
N GLY A 22 -3.79 -1.18 -15.91
CA GLY A 22 -3.89 0.28 -16.07
C GLY A 22 -3.28 1.10 -14.91
N GLY A 23 -2.41 0.50 -14.09
CA GLY A 23 -1.82 1.14 -12.91
C GLY A 23 -2.83 1.42 -11.79
N ARG A 24 -3.91 0.63 -11.65
CA ARG A 24 -4.97 0.87 -10.64
C ARG A 24 -4.45 1.02 -9.22
N ALA A 25 -3.55 0.15 -8.75
CA ALA A 25 -2.98 0.27 -7.41
C ALA A 25 -2.22 1.60 -7.21
N LEU A 26 -1.51 2.06 -8.25
CA LEU A 26 -0.85 3.37 -8.24
C LEU A 26 -1.88 4.51 -8.27
N ALA A 27 -2.96 4.40 -9.03
CA ALA A 27 -4.03 5.39 -9.05
C ALA A 27 -4.76 5.49 -7.70
N ILE A 28 -4.94 4.38 -6.99
CA ILE A 28 -5.53 4.34 -5.65
C ILE A 28 -4.60 4.98 -4.62
N ALA A 29 -3.32 4.65 -4.64
CA ALA A 29 -2.35 5.07 -3.63
C ALA A 29 -0.95 5.35 -4.23
N PHE A 30 -0.82 6.46 -4.96
CA PHE A 30 0.46 6.93 -5.49
C PHE A 30 1.39 7.51 -4.40
N TRP A 31 2.18 6.64 -3.79
CA TRP A 31 3.27 7.00 -2.88
C TRP A 31 4.32 5.88 -2.85
N PRO A 32 5.62 6.18 -2.74
CA PRO A 32 6.22 7.52 -2.57
C PRO A 32 6.21 8.38 -3.84
N ASP A 33 6.22 9.72 -3.66
CA ASP A 33 6.28 10.69 -4.77
C ASP A 33 7.51 11.63 -4.63
N PRO A 34 8.74 11.12 -4.89
CA PRO A 34 9.97 11.91 -4.70
C PRO A 34 10.06 13.14 -5.62
N LYS A 35 9.33 13.15 -6.74
CA LYS A 35 9.30 14.27 -7.71
C LYS A 35 8.14 15.24 -7.48
N ALA A 36 7.41 15.08 -6.37
CA ALA A 36 6.22 15.86 -6.03
C ALA A 36 5.26 16.03 -7.23
N THR A 37 5.12 14.98 -8.03
CA THR A 37 4.28 14.97 -9.24
C THR A 37 2.83 15.16 -8.85
N GLY A 38 2.35 14.44 -7.85
CA GLY A 38 0.96 14.52 -7.40
C GLY A 38 0.62 15.92 -6.86
N ALA A 39 1.50 16.52 -6.07
CA ALA A 39 1.30 17.87 -5.56
C ALA A 39 1.22 18.90 -6.70
N ARG A 40 2.14 18.83 -7.67
CA ARG A 40 2.14 19.73 -8.84
C ARG A 40 0.89 19.55 -9.70
N GLN A 41 0.47 18.31 -9.95
CA GLN A 41 -0.72 18.03 -10.77
C GLN A 41 -2.00 18.48 -10.06
N THR A 42 -2.17 18.19 -8.76
CA THR A 42 -3.33 18.68 -8.00
C THR A 42 -3.40 20.21 -7.98
N ALA A 43 -2.27 20.89 -7.79
CA ALA A 43 -2.23 22.36 -7.86
C ALA A 43 -2.60 22.90 -9.25
N ALA A 44 -2.12 22.24 -10.32
CA ALA A 44 -2.47 22.61 -11.69
C ALA A 44 -3.98 22.43 -11.98
N MET A 45 -4.59 21.35 -11.48
CA MET A 45 -6.03 21.12 -11.62
C MET A 45 -6.85 22.20 -10.92
N ILE A 46 -6.48 22.56 -9.68
CA ILE A 46 -7.13 23.64 -8.93
C ILE A 46 -7.00 24.98 -9.66
N ALA A 47 -5.81 25.29 -10.19
CA ALA A 47 -5.56 26.54 -10.89
C ALA A 47 -6.30 26.63 -12.24
N ALA A 48 -6.41 25.52 -12.97
CA ALA A 48 -7.15 25.45 -14.22
C ALA A 48 -8.67 25.50 -14.00
N ALA A 49 -9.15 24.96 -12.87
CA ALA A 49 -10.55 24.85 -12.52
C ALA A 49 -11.42 24.23 -13.63
N ASP A 50 -10.84 23.28 -14.39
CA ASP A 50 -11.51 22.62 -15.51
C ASP A 50 -12.64 21.70 -14.98
N PRO A 51 -13.92 22.01 -15.26
CA PRO A 51 -15.05 21.21 -14.80
C PRO A 51 -15.00 19.76 -15.29
N ALA A 52 -14.34 19.49 -16.43
CA ALA A 52 -14.17 18.13 -16.93
C ALA A 52 -13.33 17.28 -15.98
N LEU A 53 -12.37 17.88 -15.27
CA LEU A 53 -11.53 17.19 -14.29
C LEU A 53 -12.14 17.14 -12.87
N ALA A 54 -13.41 17.52 -12.72
CA ALA A 54 -14.15 17.43 -11.47
C ALA A 54 -15.22 16.31 -11.47
N THR A 55 -15.21 15.42 -12.46
CA THR A 55 -16.05 14.21 -12.50
C THR A 55 -15.21 12.93 -12.45
N PRO A 56 -15.77 11.80 -11.99
CA PRO A 56 -15.07 10.51 -12.00
C PRO A 56 -14.54 10.13 -13.38
N GLU A 57 -15.33 10.36 -14.44
CA GLU A 57 -14.99 9.98 -15.81
C GLU A 57 -13.82 10.80 -16.36
N GLY A 58 -13.80 12.11 -16.11
CA GLY A 58 -12.67 12.95 -16.54
C GLY A 58 -11.40 12.66 -15.75
N LEU A 59 -11.53 12.27 -14.48
CA LEU A 59 -10.40 11.86 -13.64
C LEU A 59 -9.82 10.52 -14.04
N ALA A 60 -10.60 9.63 -14.67
CA ALA A 60 -10.10 8.34 -15.15
C ALA A 60 -8.93 8.48 -16.15
N GLY A 61 -8.89 9.57 -16.91
CA GLY A 61 -7.79 9.90 -17.84
C GLY A 61 -6.68 10.77 -17.24
N ALA A 62 -6.83 11.23 -15.99
CA ALA A 62 -5.81 12.05 -15.32
C ALA A 62 -4.61 11.21 -14.88
N SER A 63 -3.49 11.88 -14.62
CA SER A 63 -2.29 11.25 -14.06
C SER A 63 -2.62 10.47 -12.78
N VAL A 64 -2.12 9.24 -12.65
CA VAL A 64 -2.28 8.43 -11.43
C VAL A 64 -1.78 9.14 -10.17
N ALA A 65 -0.77 10.01 -10.29
CA ALA A 65 -0.25 10.81 -9.18
C ALA A 65 -1.23 11.89 -8.68
N ALA A 66 -2.19 12.28 -9.53
CA ALA A 66 -3.21 13.28 -9.24
C ALA A 66 -4.51 12.66 -8.71
N ARG A 67 -4.55 11.34 -8.48
CA ARG A 67 -5.76 10.58 -8.12
C ARG A 67 -5.63 9.92 -6.73
N GLY A 68 -6.71 9.26 -6.32
CA GLY A 68 -6.74 8.38 -5.16
C GLY A 68 -6.55 9.07 -3.81
N PHE A 69 -6.09 8.29 -2.82
CA PHE A 69 -6.03 8.71 -1.42
C PHE A 69 -5.16 9.95 -1.21
N TYR A 70 -4.02 10.05 -1.88
CA TYR A 70 -3.07 11.15 -1.68
C TYR A 70 -3.52 12.46 -2.33
N ALA A 71 -4.23 12.40 -3.46
CA ALA A 71 -4.86 13.60 -4.02
C ALA A 71 -5.99 14.10 -3.13
N LEU A 72 -6.82 13.19 -2.61
CA LEU A 72 -7.85 13.52 -1.63
C LEU A 72 -7.26 14.11 -0.35
N GLU A 73 -6.14 13.56 0.16
CA GLU A 73 -5.48 14.07 1.35
C GLU A 73 -5.03 15.52 1.17
N ARG A 74 -4.39 15.85 0.04
CA ARG A 74 -3.92 17.21 -0.27
C ARG A 74 -5.06 18.24 -0.29
N LEU A 75 -6.26 17.83 -0.70
CA LEU A 75 -7.44 18.69 -0.70
C LEU A 75 -8.04 18.78 0.71
N LEU A 76 -8.32 17.64 1.34
CA LEU A 76 -9.00 17.58 2.63
C LEU A 76 -8.21 18.20 3.80
N TRP A 77 -6.88 18.15 3.74
CA TRP A 77 -5.97 18.78 4.72
C TRP A 77 -5.23 20.00 4.14
N GLY A 78 -5.65 20.47 2.96
CA GLY A 78 -5.08 21.65 2.31
C GLY A 78 -5.74 22.96 2.74
N ALA A 79 -5.69 23.94 1.84
CA ALA A 79 -6.38 25.21 2.02
C ALA A 79 -7.91 25.01 2.14
N PRO A 80 -8.59 25.77 3.00
CA PRO A 80 -10.04 25.68 3.14
C PRO A 80 -10.73 26.12 1.84
N TYR A 81 -11.85 25.47 1.52
CA TYR A 81 -12.71 25.79 0.38
C TYR A 81 -14.19 25.67 0.77
N GLY A 82 -15.02 26.48 0.11
CA GLY A 82 -16.47 26.46 0.23
C GLY A 82 -17.14 25.37 -0.61
N PRO A 83 -18.44 25.14 -0.41
CA PRO A 83 -19.20 24.09 -1.11
C PRO A 83 -19.33 24.30 -2.63
N GLU A 84 -19.25 25.55 -3.07
CA GLU A 84 -19.35 25.97 -4.49
C GLU A 84 -17.98 26.08 -5.18
N ASP A 85 -16.88 25.89 -4.43
CA ASP A 85 -15.54 26.01 -4.99
C ASP A 85 -15.18 24.77 -5.82
N TYR A 86 -14.35 24.98 -6.85
CA TYR A 86 -13.83 23.91 -7.69
C TYR A 86 -13.19 22.77 -6.89
N SER A 87 -12.44 23.09 -5.83
CA SER A 87 -11.83 22.10 -4.94
C SER A 87 -12.85 21.17 -4.29
N CYS A 88 -14.06 21.66 -3.97
CA CYS A 88 -15.13 20.83 -3.44
C CYS A 88 -15.65 19.86 -4.52
N ALA A 89 -15.85 20.33 -5.75
CA ALA A 89 -16.23 19.50 -6.88
C ALA A 89 -15.14 18.44 -7.19
N LEU A 90 -13.87 18.84 -7.18
CA LEU A 90 -12.72 17.96 -7.39
C LEU A 90 -12.64 16.86 -6.33
N VAL A 91 -12.88 17.18 -5.05
CA VAL A 91 -12.95 16.14 -3.99
C VAL A 91 -14.06 15.13 -4.25
N ARG A 92 -15.24 15.58 -4.68
CA ARG A 92 -16.35 14.67 -5.03
C ARG A 92 -15.99 13.79 -6.23
N GLY A 93 -15.40 14.37 -7.27
CA GLY A 93 -14.90 13.63 -8.44
C GLY A 93 -13.87 12.57 -8.05
N LEU A 94 -12.84 12.95 -7.29
CA LEU A 94 -11.78 12.04 -6.84
C LEU A 94 -12.30 10.91 -5.93
N ALA A 95 -13.29 11.20 -5.10
CA ALA A 95 -13.92 10.17 -4.27
C ALA A 95 -14.72 9.18 -5.12
N GLY A 96 -15.43 9.65 -6.15
CA GLY A 96 -16.15 8.80 -7.10
C GLY A 96 -15.18 7.97 -7.97
N ASP A 97 -14.10 8.57 -8.45
CA ASP A 97 -13.03 7.88 -9.18
C ASP A 97 -12.41 6.76 -8.34
N LEU A 98 -12.04 7.05 -7.08
CA LEU A 98 -11.50 6.07 -6.15
C LEU A 98 -12.49 4.92 -5.88
N ALA A 99 -13.79 5.22 -5.78
CA ALA A 99 -14.81 4.20 -5.61
C ALA A 99 -14.92 3.30 -6.85
N GLY A 100 -14.92 3.89 -8.06
CA GLY A 100 -14.92 3.14 -9.32
C GLY A 100 -13.68 2.26 -9.50
N LEU A 101 -12.50 2.76 -9.14
CA LEU A 101 -11.26 1.97 -9.12
C LEU A 101 -11.36 0.76 -8.18
N ALA A 102 -11.90 0.97 -6.97
CA ALA A 102 -12.07 -0.10 -5.99
C ALA A 102 -13.10 -1.14 -6.43
N GLU A 103 -14.20 -0.72 -7.06
CA GLU A 103 -15.22 -1.62 -7.60
C GLU A 103 -14.68 -2.45 -8.76
N ALA A 104 -14.00 -1.82 -9.73
CA ALA A 104 -13.37 -2.53 -10.84
C ALA A 104 -12.30 -3.52 -10.35
N LEU A 105 -11.48 -3.12 -9.37
CA LEU A 105 -10.49 -3.99 -8.76
C LEU A 105 -11.15 -5.22 -8.12
N ALA A 106 -12.19 -5.03 -7.32
CA ALA A 106 -12.90 -6.12 -6.66
C ALA A 106 -13.61 -7.06 -7.64
N GLN A 107 -14.23 -6.49 -8.69
CA GLN A 107 -14.90 -7.25 -9.75
C GLN A 107 -13.92 -8.13 -10.52
N ASP A 108 -12.80 -7.56 -10.96
CA ASP A 108 -11.80 -8.28 -11.75
C ASP A 108 -11.02 -9.29 -10.91
N TRP A 109 -10.85 -9.02 -9.61
CA TRP A 109 -10.36 -10.04 -8.69
C TRP A 109 -11.30 -11.24 -8.65
N GLY A 110 -12.60 -10.97 -8.57
CA GLY A 110 -13.65 -11.98 -8.60
C GLY A 110 -13.73 -12.82 -7.33
N GLN A 111 -14.86 -13.49 -7.16
CA GLN A 111 -15.02 -14.55 -6.18
C GLN A 111 -14.63 -15.89 -6.81
N PRO A 112 -14.21 -16.90 -6.05
CA PRO A 112 -13.99 -18.23 -6.58
C PRO A 112 -15.22 -18.74 -7.35
N GLY A 113 -15.01 -19.19 -8.59
CA GLY A 113 -16.02 -19.64 -9.53
C GLY A 113 -16.63 -18.55 -10.42
N SER A 114 -16.20 -17.28 -10.30
CA SER A 114 -16.74 -16.17 -11.09
C SER A 114 -15.99 -15.90 -12.41
N GLY A 115 -14.95 -16.67 -12.73
CA GLY A 115 -14.07 -16.46 -13.89
C GLY A 115 -13.08 -15.31 -13.73
N GLY A 116 -12.93 -14.76 -12.52
CA GLY A 116 -12.01 -13.66 -12.21
C GLY A 116 -10.59 -14.12 -11.91
N TYR A 117 -9.73 -13.20 -11.47
CA TYR A 117 -8.34 -13.50 -11.13
C TYR A 117 -8.18 -14.55 -10.03
N ALA A 118 -9.11 -14.61 -9.07
CA ALA A 118 -9.13 -15.63 -8.02
C ALA A 118 -9.13 -17.05 -8.60
N ASP A 119 -9.85 -17.29 -9.70
CA ASP A 119 -9.89 -18.62 -10.33
C ASP A 119 -8.56 -18.97 -10.98
N GLN A 120 -7.85 -17.99 -11.55
CA GLN A 120 -6.52 -18.21 -12.10
C GLN A 120 -5.52 -18.65 -11.01
N LEU A 121 -5.60 -18.06 -9.82
CA LEU A 121 -4.78 -18.45 -8.68
C LEU A 121 -5.12 -19.85 -8.17
N LEU A 122 -6.42 -20.19 -8.13
CA LEU A 122 -6.93 -21.43 -7.53
C LEU A 122 -6.94 -22.65 -8.47
N SER A 123 -6.85 -22.43 -9.79
CA SER A 123 -6.84 -23.49 -10.81
C SER A 123 -5.56 -23.49 -11.69
N PRO A 124 -4.36 -23.49 -11.08
CA PRO A 124 -3.12 -23.49 -11.85
C PRO A 124 -3.01 -24.76 -12.71
N GLY A 125 -2.61 -24.60 -13.96
CA GLY A 125 -2.49 -25.70 -14.93
C GLY A 125 -3.82 -26.19 -15.52
N ALA A 126 -4.96 -25.59 -15.16
CA ALA A 126 -6.24 -25.88 -15.81
C ALA A 126 -6.26 -25.37 -17.26
N GLU A 127 -7.09 -25.98 -18.10
CA GLU A 127 -7.28 -25.56 -19.49
C GLU A 127 -7.72 -24.09 -19.57
N GLY A 128 -7.00 -23.28 -20.36
CA GLY A 128 -7.24 -21.85 -20.48
C GLY A 128 -6.53 -20.97 -19.44
N ASN A 129 -5.93 -21.54 -18.39
CA ASN A 129 -5.10 -20.77 -17.45
C ASN A 129 -3.65 -20.70 -17.95
N THR A 130 -3.31 -19.58 -18.60
CA THR A 130 -1.95 -19.32 -19.10
C THR A 130 -1.08 -18.54 -18.13
N ARG A 131 -1.64 -18.06 -17.01
CA ARG A 131 -0.93 -17.22 -16.05
C ARG A 131 -0.19 -18.03 -14.99
N PHE A 132 -0.85 -19.07 -14.47
CA PHE A 132 -0.26 -19.98 -13.50
C PHE A 132 -0.33 -21.40 -14.04
N LEU A 133 0.82 -21.96 -14.36
CA LEU A 133 0.96 -23.28 -14.96
C LEU A 133 1.07 -24.38 -13.89
N THR A 134 1.57 -24.02 -12.70
CA THR A 134 1.74 -24.95 -11.58
C THR A 134 1.25 -24.36 -10.26
N PRO A 135 0.84 -25.19 -9.28
CA PRO A 135 0.47 -24.71 -7.95
C PRO A 135 1.56 -23.88 -7.26
N ASP A 136 2.83 -24.20 -7.53
CA ASP A 136 3.95 -23.52 -6.91
C ASP A 136 4.11 -22.09 -7.44
N GLU A 137 3.77 -21.82 -8.71
CA GLU A 137 3.76 -20.45 -9.26
C GLU A 137 2.71 -19.56 -8.57
N SER A 138 1.49 -20.06 -8.34
CA SER A 138 0.45 -19.32 -7.60
C SER A 138 0.89 -19.02 -6.17
N ARG A 139 1.45 -20.01 -5.48
CA ARG A 139 1.96 -19.87 -4.11
C ARG A 139 3.13 -18.89 -4.06
N GLN A 140 4.08 -19.01 -4.98
CA GLN A 140 5.23 -18.12 -5.10
C GLN A 140 4.79 -16.67 -5.35
N ALA A 141 3.80 -16.44 -6.20
CA ALA A 141 3.29 -15.11 -6.47
C ALA A 141 2.73 -14.43 -5.21
N LEU A 142 1.91 -15.14 -4.42
CA LEU A 142 1.36 -14.61 -3.17
C LEU A 142 2.42 -14.47 -2.07
N PHE A 143 3.33 -15.43 -1.96
CA PHE A 143 4.46 -15.38 -1.03
C PHE A 143 5.38 -14.19 -1.33
N THR A 144 5.61 -13.89 -2.61
CA THR A 144 6.37 -12.70 -3.03
C THR A 144 5.71 -11.42 -2.53
N GLN A 145 4.37 -11.32 -2.53
CA GLN A 145 3.68 -10.14 -1.97
C GLN A 145 3.84 -10.00 -0.46
N LEU A 146 3.84 -11.12 0.26
CA LEU A 146 4.09 -11.13 1.70
C LEU A 146 5.47 -10.53 2.01
N ILE A 147 6.51 -11.05 1.35
CA ILE A 147 7.89 -10.64 1.62
C ILE A 147 8.14 -9.20 1.18
N THR A 148 7.72 -8.85 -0.04
CA THR A 148 7.92 -7.49 -0.60
C THR A 148 7.04 -6.46 0.12
N GLY A 149 5.89 -6.85 0.67
CA GLY A 149 5.08 -6.00 1.51
C GLY A 149 5.77 -5.65 2.84
N LEU A 150 6.44 -6.61 3.47
CA LEU A 150 7.24 -6.35 4.68
C LEU A 150 8.43 -5.44 4.38
N GLU A 151 9.13 -5.72 3.28
CA GLU A 151 10.23 -4.89 2.77
C GLU A 151 9.76 -3.45 2.52
N PHE A 152 8.62 -3.27 1.85
CA PHE A 152 8.06 -1.93 1.59
C PHE A 152 7.77 -1.16 2.89
N ASN A 153 7.26 -1.83 3.92
CA ASN A 153 7.07 -1.17 5.22
C ASN A 153 8.40 -0.76 5.85
N ALA A 154 9.41 -1.64 5.84
CA ALA A 154 10.72 -1.36 6.42
C ALA A 154 11.46 -0.26 5.65
N ASP A 155 11.53 -0.35 4.33
CA ASP A 155 12.39 0.49 3.50
C ASP A 155 11.71 1.78 3.07
N GLN A 156 10.42 1.71 2.73
CA GLN A 156 9.69 2.88 2.28
C GLN A 156 9.02 3.59 3.45
N ARG A 157 8.07 2.93 4.16
CA ARG A 157 7.26 3.62 5.19
C ARG A 157 8.06 4.07 6.41
N LEU A 158 9.07 3.31 6.82
CA LEU A 158 9.96 3.65 7.93
C LEU A 158 11.31 4.21 7.43
N GLY A 159 11.92 3.60 6.42
CA GLY A 159 13.26 3.98 5.95
C GLY A 159 13.32 5.39 5.36
N ARG A 160 12.29 5.82 4.61
CA ARG A 160 12.25 7.17 4.04
C ARG A 160 12.24 8.28 5.09
N PRO A 161 11.38 8.25 6.14
CA PRO A 161 11.43 9.25 7.18
C PRO A 161 12.69 9.16 8.05
N LEU A 162 13.19 7.95 8.31
CA LEU A 162 14.46 7.76 9.02
C LEU A 162 15.63 8.46 8.30
N GLY A 163 15.75 8.31 6.98
CA GLY A 163 16.93 8.81 6.26
C GLY A 163 18.25 8.29 6.86
N SER A 164 19.35 9.01 6.63
CA SER A 164 20.60 8.72 7.35
C SER A 164 20.58 9.37 8.74
N PHE A 165 21.44 8.91 9.65
CA PHE A 165 21.57 9.48 11.00
C PHE A 165 21.76 11.01 10.97
N ASP A 166 22.70 11.51 10.16
CA ASP A 166 22.97 12.95 10.06
C ASP A 166 21.93 13.74 9.23
N LYS A 167 21.03 13.04 8.53
CA LYS A 167 20.05 13.64 7.61
C LYS A 167 18.71 12.94 7.73
N PRO A 168 18.03 13.05 8.89
CA PRO A 168 16.66 12.60 9.05
C PRO A 168 15.73 13.32 8.06
N ARG A 169 14.61 12.68 7.71
CA ARG A 169 13.67 13.15 6.69
C ARG A 169 12.20 12.98 7.12
N PRO A 170 11.78 13.42 8.32
CA PRO A 170 10.42 13.22 8.82
C PRO A 170 9.34 13.67 7.82
N GLU A 171 9.63 14.68 6.99
CA GLU A 171 8.74 15.18 5.94
C GLU A 171 8.44 14.17 4.81
N ARG A 172 9.15 13.03 4.76
CA ARG A 172 8.97 11.97 3.76
C ARG A 172 8.07 10.83 4.22
N ALA A 173 7.54 10.86 5.44
CA ALA A 173 6.58 9.88 5.91
C ALA A 173 5.30 9.85 5.04
N GLU A 174 4.65 8.69 4.99
CA GLU A 174 3.40 8.48 4.25
C GLU A 174 2.24 9.20 4.94
N ALA A 175 1.41 9.92 4.20
CA ALA A 175 0.16 10.50 4.71
C ALA A 175 0.31 11.33 6.01
N ILE A 176 1.33 12.21 6.04
CA ILE A 176 1.65 13.06 7.20
C ILE A 176 0.50 14.02 7.51
N ALA A 177 -0.10 14.63 6.48
CA ALA A 177 -1.10 15.67 6.65
C ALA A 177 -2.33 15.14 7.42
N SER A 178 -2.69 13.88 7.17
CA SER A 178 -3.77 13.17 7.86
C SER A 178 -3.36 12.44 9.14
N GLY A 179 -2.07 12.48 9.52
CA GLY A 179 -1.57 11.86 10.75
C GLY A 179 -1.51 10.33 10.70
N ARG A 180 -1.33 9.73 9.52
CA ARG A 180 -1.57 8.29 9.30
C ARG A 180 -0.33 7.41 9.18
N SER A 181 0.87 7.97 9.20
CA SER A 181 2.09 7.23 8.85
C SER A 181 2.25 5.95 9.66
N LEU A 182 2.17 6.04 11.00
CA LEU A 182 2.25 4.86 11.88
C LEU A 182 1.01 3.96 11.77
N ARG A 183 -0.18 4.53 11.62
CA ARG A 183 -1.43 3.78 11.46
C ARG A 183 -1.36 2.86 10.23
N ASN A 184 -0.86 3.37 9.11
CA ASN A 184 -0.71 2.62 7.88
C ASN A 184 0.33 1.50 8.01
N VAL A 185 1.49 1.76 8.63
CA VAL A 185 2.48 0.70 8.94
C VAL A 185 1.83 -0.40 9.78
N THR A 186 1.13 -0.03 10.85
CA THR A 186 0.49 -0.97 11.77
C THR A 186 -0.53 -1.86 11.03
N LEU A 187 -1.43 -1.26 10.25
CA LEU A 187 -2.44 -2.00 9.49
C LEU A 187 -1.81 -2.90 8.42
N SER A 188 -0.76 -2.43 7.74
CA SER A 188 -0.05 -3.23 6.75
C SER A 188 0.60 -4.46 7.38
N VAL A 189 1.25 -4.32 8.53
CA VAL A 189 1.93 -5.44 9.22
C VAL A 189 0.91 -6.46 9.72
N ILE A 190 -0.24 -6.01 10.23
CA ILE A 190 -1.36 -6.89 10.60
C ILE A 190 -1.86 -7.67 9.38
N ALA A 191 -2.12 -6.98 8.27
CA ALA A 191 -2.61 -7.61 7.05
C ALA A 191 -1.61 -8.65 6.49
N LEU A 192 -0.31 -8.36 6.57
CA LEU A 192 0.74 -9.28 6.13
C LEU A 192 0.85 -10.51 7.02
N ARG A 193 0.65 -10.39 8.34
CA ARG A 193 0.53 -11.55 9.23
C ARG A 193 -0.67 -12.42 8.83
N ASP A 194 -1.81 -11.79 8.59
CA ASP A 194 -3.04 -12.51 8.25
C ASP A 194 -2.93 -13.20 6.87
N LEU A 195 -2.19 -12.61 5.93
CA LEU A 195 -1.78 -13.27 4.67
C LEU A 195 -0.87 -14.47 4.94
N ALA A 196 0.17 -14.32 5.77
CA ALA A 196 1.08 -15.43 6.10
C ALA A 196 0.31 -16.64 6.67
N ARG A 197 -0.63 -16.38 7.59
CA ARG A 197 -1.52 -17.40 8.17
C ARG A 197 -2.42 -18.06 7.13
N SER A 198 -2.94 -17.27 6.20
CA SER A 198 -3.82 -17.78 5.13
C SER A 198 -3.05 -18.63 4.11
N LEU A 199 -1.75 -18.37 3.91
CA LEU A 199 -0.91 -19.12 2.98
C LEU A 199 -0.43 -20.46 3.54
N ALA A 200 0.05 -20.49 4.78
CA ALA A 200 0.73 -21.67 5.34
C ALA A 200 0.28 -22.08 6.75
N GLY A 201 -0.70 -21.38 7.33
CA GLY A 201 -1.07 -21.53 8.74
C GLY A 201 -0.18 -20.74 9.69
N GLU A 202 -0.34 -20.96 11.00
CA GLU A 202 0.46 -20.30 12.02
C GLU A 202 1.81 -21.00 12.21
N HIS A 203 2.90 -20.23 12.08
CA HIS A 203 4.27 -20.71 12.32
C HIS A 203 4.91 -19.97 13.52
N PRO A 204 5.50 -20.67 14.50
CA PRO A 204 5.85 -20.05 15.79
C PRO A 204 6.79 -18.85 15.72
N ALA A 205 7.88 -18.92 14.93
CA ALA A 205 8.84 -17.81 14.88
C ALA A 205 8.26 -16.62 14.12
N THR A 206 7.53 -16.88 13.04
CA THR A 206 6.83 -15.89 12.22
C THR A 206 5.78 -15.16 13.05
N GLU A 207 4.93 -15.90 13.77
CA GLU A 207 3.91 -15.35 14.67
C GLU A 207 4.52 -14.49 15.77
N ALA A 208 5.58 -14.97 16.43
CA ALA A 208 6.27 -14.22 17.47
C ALA A 208 6.90 -12.92 16.92
N ALA A 209 7.50 -12.97 15.73
CA ALA A 209 8.11 -11.81 15.11
C ALA A 209 7.06 -10.76 14.68
N PHE A 210 5.95 -11.19 14.07
CA PHE A 210 4.81 -10.31 13.77
C PHE A 210 4.21 -9.71 15.03
N ALA A 211 3.96 -10.52 16.07
CA ALA A 211 3.40 -10.04 17.33
C ALA A 211 4.29 -8.95 17.96
N ARG A 212 5.61 -9.13 17.94
CA ARG A 212 6.58 -8.13 18.39
C ARG A 212 6.52 -6.85 17.56
N ALA A 213 6.52 -6.95 16.23
CA ALA A 213 6.45 -5.78 15.35
C ALA A 213 5.14 -4.99 15.56
N ILE A 214 4.02 -5.69 15.70
CA ILE A 214 2.71 -5.08 15.93
C ILE A 214 2.66 -4.37 17.29
N ALA A 215 3.15 -5.02 18.36
CA ALA A 215 3.21 -4.41 19.69
C ALA A 215 4.06 -3.13 19.70
N LEU A 216 5.25 -3.18 19.09
CA LEU A 216 6.13 -2.01 18.94
C LEU A 216 5.46 -0.87 18.16
N ALA A 217 4.69 -1.18 17.11
CA ALA A 217 3.98 -0.18 16.35
C ALA A 217 2.82 0.44 17.15
N GLN A 218 2.11 -0.35 17.95
CA GLN A 218 0.99 0.10 18.78
C GLN A 218 1.44 0.95 19.98
N ASP A 219 2.61 0.66 20.54
CA ASP A 219 3.18 1.38 21.69
C ASP A 219 3.95 2.65 21.28
N LEU A 220 4.18 2.87 19.98
CA LEU A 220 4.93 4.02 19.48
C LEU A 220 4.06 5.29 19.47
N ASP A 221 4.36 6.22 20.38
CA ASP A 221 3.72 7.54 20.43
C ASP A 221 4.40 8.55 19.48
N ASP A 222 4.38 8.25 18.17
CA ASP A 222 4.85 9.14 17.11
C ASP A 222 4.08 8.86 15.79
N PRO A 223 2.86 9.43 15.64
CA PRO A 223 1.94 9.04 14.57
C PRO A 223 2.45 9.36 13.15
N VAL A 224 3.37 10.31 13.02
CA VAL A 224 3.92 10.79 11.73
C VAL A 224 5.44 10.65 11.63
N PHE A 225 6.07 9.98 12.59
CA PHE A 225 7.53 9.84 12.66
C PHE A 225 8.26 11.18 12.74
N ALA A 226 7.66 12.20 13.37
CA ALA A 226 8.28 13.52 13.51
C ALA A 226 9.53 13.48 14.40
N GLY A 227 9.58 12.54 15.34
CA GLY A 227 10.67 12.37 16.30
C GLY A 227 11.93 11.72 15.73
N VAL A 228 11.96 11.27 14.47
CA VAL A 228 13.14 10.61 13.88
C VAL A 228 14.38 11.51 13.77
N ALA A 229 14.22 12.82 13.97
CA ALA A 229 15.33 13.76 14.09
C ALA A 229 16.03 13.71 15.46
N GLU A 230 15.37 13.19 16.49
CA GLU A 230 15.89 13.07 17.85
C GLU A 230 16.44 11.67 18.11
N PRO A 231 17.66 11.50 18.64
CA PRO A 231 18.30 10.18 18.77
C PRO A 231 17.45 9.12 19.50
N ALA A 232 16.80 9.50 20.60
CA ALA A 232 16.00 8.58 21.41
C ALA A 232 14.72 8.13 20.70
N SER A 233 14.02 9.05 20.02
CA SER A 233 12.80 8.74 19.28
C SER A 233 13.12 7.99 17.99
N ARG A 234 14.20 8.37 17.29
CA ARG A 234 14.75 7.63 16.14
C ARG A 234 15.00 6.16 16.48
N LEU A 235 15.65 5.87 17.60
CA LEU A 235 15.94 4.50 18.03
C LEU A 235 14.66 3.65 18.13
N LYS A 236 13.54 4.22 18.60
CA LYS A 236 12.26 3.49 18.66
C LYS A 236 11.75 3.10 17.27
N VAL A 237 11.88 4.01 16.29
CA VAL A 237 11.48 3.74 14.90
C VAL A 237 12.42 2.73 14.22
N GLU A 238 13.72 2.79 14.51
CA GLU A 238 14.70 1.78 14.05
C GLU A 238 14.43 0.40 14.66
N ILE A 239 14.06 0.32 15.94
CA ILE A 239 13.65 -0.93 16.60
C ILE A 239 12.41 -1.53 15.92
N LEU A 240 11.41 -0.71 15.58
CA LEU A 240 10.24 -1.15 14.83
C LEU A 240 10.64 -1.64 13.42
N GLN A 241 11.50 -0.91 12.71
CA GLN A 241 12.00 -1.30 11.39
C GLN A 241 12.72 -2.66 11.45
N GLN A 242 13.58 -2.86 12.44
CA GLN A 242 14.28 -4.14 12.66
C GLN A 242 13.30 -5.27 13.01
N ALA A 243 12.25 -5.00 13.79
CA ALA A 243 11.24 -6.00 14.10
C ALA A 243 10.44 -6.44 12.86
N ILE A 244 10.14 -5.52 11.94
CA ILE A 244 9.52 -5.85 10.64
C ILE A 244 10.46 -6.70 9.78
N ARG A 245 11.76 -6.37 9.73
CA ARG A 245 12.76 -7.21 9.04
C ARG A 245 12.87 -8.61 9.65
N ALA A 246 12.85 -8.72 10.97
CA ALA A 246 12.84 -10.02 11.64
C ALA A 246 11.58 -10.85 11.29
N ALA A 247 10.42 -10.21 11.15
CA ALA A 247 9.21 -10.88 10.67
C ALA A 247 9.35 -11.34 9.20
N GLN A 248 10.01 -10.56 8.36
CA GLN A 248 10.35 -10.93 6.98
C GLN A 248 11.26 -12.16 6.93
N GLU A 249 12.34 -12.17 7.72
CA GLU A 249 13.28 -13.29 7.81
C GLU A 249 12.61 -14.57 8.33
N ALA A 250 11.77 -14.45 9.36
CA ALA A 250 11.01 -15.58 9.90
C ALA A 250 10.02 -16.15 8.88
N ALA A 251 9.26 -15.28 8.18
CA ALA A 251 8.35 -15.70 7.12
C ALA A 251 9.10 -16.34 5.94
N LEU A 252 10.28 -15.82 5.58
CA LEU A 252 11.14 -16.42 4.57
C LEU A 252 11.50 -17.87 4.92
N ALA A 253 11.89 -18.12 6.17
CA ALA A 253 12.30 -19.44 6.63
C ALA A 253 11.12 -20.41 6.81
N GLU A 254 10.09 -20.02 7.55
CA GLU A 254 9.00 -20.92 7.94
C GLU A 254 7.90 -21.01 6.89
N VAL A 255 7.38 -19.87 6.42
CA VAL A 255 6.29 -19.84 5.42
C VAL A 255 6.81 -20.26 4.06
N GLY A 256 7.96 -19.72 3.63
CA GLY A 256 8.61 -20.14 2.37
C GLY A 256 8.95 -21.63 2.36
N GLY A 257 9.52 -22.12 3.47
CA GLY A 257 9.82 -23.54 3.65
C GLY A 257 8.57 -24.44 3.63
N ALA A 258 7.48 -24.04 4.28
CA ALA A 258 6.22 -24.79 4.29
C ALA A 258 5.55 -24.84 2.91
N LEU A 259 5.67 -23.75 2.13
CA LEU A 259 5.13 -23.67 0.77
C LEU A 259 6.04 -24.33 -0.28
N GLY A 260 7.32 -24.57 0.04
CA GLY A 260 8.33 -25.06 -0.90
C GLY A 260 8.73 -24.02 -1.95
N VAL A 261 8.56 -22.72 -1.66
CA VAL A 261 8.80 -21.62 -2.62
C VAL A 261 9.77 -20.58 -2.05
N GLY A 262 10.49 -19.91 -2.95
CA GLY A 262 11.26 -18.70 -2.64
C GLY A 262 10.58 -17.44 -3.18
N VAL A 263 11.17 -16.27 -2.95
CA VAL A 263 10.72 -15.00 -3.56
C VAL A 263 10.93 -15.06 -5.07
N GLY A 264 9.90 -14.74 -5.86
CA GLY A 264 9.97 -14.59 -7.32
C GLY A 264 10.23 -13.13 -7.74
N PHE A 265 10.39 -12.89 -9.04
CA PHE A 265 10.49 -11.52 -9.58
C PHE A 265 9.24 -10.71 -9.25
N ASN A 266 9.41 -9.46 -8.79
CA ASN A 266 8.30 -8.50 -8.67
C ASN A 266 8.44 -7.36 -9.69
N SER A 267 7.36 -6.63 -9.96
CA SER A 267 7.32 -5.51 -10.93
C SER A 267 8.10 -4.25 -10.49
N ALA A 268 8.52 -4.16 -9.23
CA ALA A 268 9.40 -3.14 -8.67
C ALA A 268 10.91 -3.45 -8.80
N ASP A 269 11.30 -4.67 -9.19
CA ASP A 269 12.71 -5.00 -9.50
C ASP A 269 13.17 -4.39 -10.85
N GLY A 270 12.24 -3.83 -11.63
CA GLY A 270 12.45 -3.35 -13.00
C GLY A 270 12.52 -1.84 -13.21
N ASP A 271 12.41 -1.01 -12.16
CA ASP A 271 12.39 0.47 -12.25
C ASP A 271 13.60 1.16 -11.59
#